data_AF-A0A344U1M8-F1
#
_entry.id   AF-A0A344U1M8-F1
#
_cell.length_a   1.000
_cell.length_b   1.000
_cell.length_c   1.000
_cell.angle_alpha   90.00
_cell.angle_beta   90.00
_cell.angle_gamma   90.00
#
_symmetry.space_group_name_H-M   'P 1'
#
loop_
_entity.id
_entity.type
_entity.pdbx_description
1 polymer ?
#
loop_
_entity_poly.entity_id
_entity_poly.type
_entity_poly.pdbx_seq_one_letter_code
_entity_poly.pdbx_strand_id
1 'polypeptide(L)'
;MPNRPAGDHLEGLRARVAAGGEHGLTPAEHEELQRLLDRAGRDGARDDPGLAESLEEAALRFEARHPSVSAALRTVGVNLANLGI
;
A
#
# COMPACT_ATOMS: atom_id res chain seq x y z
N MET A 1 12.75 19.06 8.49
CA MET A 1 11.53 19.28 7.68
C MET A 1 10.84 17.93 7.53
N PRO A 2 9.56 17.74 7.91
CA PRO A 2 8.95 16.41 7.86
C PRO A 2 8.71 16.04 6.39
N ASN A 3 9.34 14.96 5.96
CA ASN A 3 9.17 14.34 4.65
C ASN A 3 7.74 13.76 4.58
N ARG A 4 6.75 14.60 4.24
CA ARG A 4 5.32 14.31 4.41
C ARG A 4 4.53 13.77 3.20
N PRO A 5 5.09 13.38 2.03
CA PRO A 5 4.26 12.88 0.93
C PRO A 5 3.89 11.39 1.07
N ALA A 6 4.74 10.58 1.68
CA ALA A 6 4.51 9.14 1.79
C ALA A 6 3.40 8.80 2.80
N GLY A 7 3.38 9.48 3.95
CA GLY A 7 2.36 9.27 4.99
C GLY A 7 0.96 9.71 4.55
N ASP A 8 0.86 10.83 3.83
CA ASP A 8 -0.43 11.38 3.34
C ASP A 8 -1.07 10.46 2.28
N HIS A 9 -0.27 9.92 1.35
CA HIS A 9 -0.74 8.92 0.39
C HIS A 9 -1.16 7.61 1.05
N LEU A 10 -0.44 7.15 2.07
CA LEU A 10 -0.75 5.92 2.81
C LEU A 10 -2.07 6.06 3.61
N GLU A 11 -2.25 7.21 4.26
CA GLU A 11 -3.46 7.53 5.00
C GLU A 11 -4.67 7.70 4.08
N GLY A 12 -4.49 8.37 2.93
CA GLY A 12 -5.52 8.47 1.89
C GLY A 12 -5.90 7.10 1.32
N LEU A 13 -4.94 6.21 1.10
CA LEU A 13 -5.20 4.84 0.65
C LEU A 13 -5.93 4.02 1.73
N ARG A 14 -5.50 4.11 2.99
CA ARG A 14 -6.18 3.47 4.14
C ARG A 14 -7.63 3.92 4.25
N ALA A 15 -7.89 5.22 4.14
CA ALA A 15 -9.24 5.77 4.21
C ALA A 15 -10.12 5.25 3.06
N ARG A 16 -9.59 5.15 1.84
CA ARG A 16 -10.32 4.62 0.66
C ARG A 16 -10.64 3.13 0.79
N VAL A 17 -9.68 2.35 1.27
CA VAL A 17 -9.88 0.93 1.57
C VAL A 17 -10.92 0.81 2.68
N ALA A 18 -10.74 1.47 3.82
CA ALA A 18 -11.64 1.42 4.98
C ALA A 18 -13.07 1.91 4.69
N ALA A 19 -13.24 2.90 3.81
CA ALA A 19 -14.55 3.40 3.39
C ALA A 19 -15.35 2.36 2.57
N GLY A 20 -14.79 1.19 2.28
CA GLY A 20 -15.42 0.17 1.43
C GLY A 20 -15.63 0.67 0.00
N GLY A 21 -14.88 1.70 -0.41
CA GLY A 21 -15.12 2.46 -1.63
C GLY A 21 -14.86 1.68 -2.91
N GLU A 22 -14.20 0.52 -2.83
CA GLU A 22 -14.07 -0.37 -3.98
C GLU A 22 -15.05 -1.53 -3.85
N HIS A 23 -16.24 -1.32 -4.43
CA HIS A 23 -17.21 -2.37 -4.71
C HIS A 23 -16.50 -3.53 -5.44
N GLY A 24 -16.19 -4.62 -4.72
CA GLY A 24 -15.51 -5.79 -5.28
C GLY A 24 -14.35 -6.36 -4.46
N LEU A 25 -13.82 -5.62 -3.48
CA LEU A 25 -12.83 -6.15 -2.54
C LEU A 25 -13.50 -7.17 -1.62
N THR A 26 -12.98 -8.39 -1.60
CA THR A 26 -13.40 -9.37 -0.59
C THR A 26 -12.91 -8.95 0.80
N PRO A 27 -13.58 -9.35 1.88
CA PRO A 27 -13.12 -9.06 3.24
C PRO A 27 -11.68 -9.56 3.51
N ALA A 28 -11.28 -10.68 2.88
CA ALA A 28 -9.91 -11.18 2.97
C ALA A 28 -8.89 -10.25 2.27
N GLU A 29 -9.21 -9.76 1.06
CA GLU A 29 -8.38 -8.78 0.34
C GLU A 29 -8.27 -7.46 1.11
N HIS A 30 -9.35 -7.06 1.78
CA HIS A 30 -9.39 -5.86 2.61
C HIS A 30 -8.49 -5.98 3.85
N GLU A 31 -8.57 -7.09 4.58
CA GLU A 31 -7.67 -7.37 5.70
C GLU A 31 -6.21 -7.44 5.28
N GLU A 32 -5.91 -8.07 4.14
CA GLU A 32 -4.55 -8.18 3.62
C GLU A 32 -3.97 -6.80 3.26
N LEU A 33 -4.74 -5.96 2.56
CA LEU A 33 -4.36 -4.58 2.27
C LEU A 33 -4.14 -3.77 3.55
N GLN A 34 -5.03 -3.89 4.54
CA GLN A 34 -4.85 -3.19 5.80
C GLN A 34 -3.57 -3.60 6.52
N ARG A 35 -3.21 -4.89 6.52
CA ARG A 35 -1.95 -5.38 7.10
C ARG A 35 -0.73 -4.87 6.34
N LEU A 36 -0.76 -4.87 5.01
CA LEU A 36 0.33 -4.35 4.19
C LEU A 36 0.54 -2.85 4.44
N LEU A 37 -0.54 -2.08 4.52
CA LEU A 37 -0.48 -0.64 4.81
C LEU A 37 -0.06 -0.37 6.26
N ASP A 38 -0.45 -1.20 7.23
CA ASP A 38 0.07 -1.11 8.60
C ASP A 38 1.57 -1.35 8.66
N ARG A 39 2.02 -2.40 7.99
CA ARG A 39 3.44 -2.73 7.91
C ARG A 39 4.23 -1.63 7.21
N ALA A 40 3.69 -1.04 6.15
CA ALA A 40 4.29 0.10 5.45
C ALA A 40 4.31 1.41 6.28
N GLY A 41 3.37 1.56 7.20
CA GLY A 41 3.32 2.69 8.13
C GLY A 41 4.20 2.54 9.37
N ARG A 42 4.77 1.36 9.63
CA ARG A 42 5.65 1.13 10.80
C ARG A 42 7.02 1.73 10.61
N ASP A 43 7.60 2.21 11.71
CA ASP A 43 8.99 2.63 11.73
C ASP A 43 9.89 1.42 11.43
N GLY A 44 10.70 1.52 10.36
CA GLY A 44 11.50 0.41 9.83
C GLY A 44 10.95 -0.27 8.58
N ALA A 45 9.75 0.10 8.10
CA ALA A 45 9.17 -0.45 6.87
C ALA A 45 10.10 -0.32 5.64
N ARG A 46 10.76 0.82 5.54
CA ARG A 46 11.78 1.16 4.53
C ARG A 46 13.00 0.22 4.51
N ASP A 47 13.28 -0.46 5.62
CA ASP A 47 14.40 -1.41 5.75
C ASP A 47 13.93 -2.87 5.54
N ASP A 48 12.64 -3.09 5.24
CA ASP A 48 12.06 -4.41 5.01
C ASP A 48 11.99 -4.69 3.50
N PRO A 49 12.97 -5.39 2.92
CA PRO A 49 13.00 -5.66 1.48
C PRO A 49 11.82 -6.55 1.04
N GLY A 50 11.31 -7.40 1.94
CA GLY A 50 10.15 -8.26 1.67
C GLY A 50 8.84 -7.49 1.55
N LEU A 51 8.73 -6.31 2.16
CA LEU A 51 7.54 -5.47 2.10
C LEU A 51 7.35 -4.86 0.70
N ALA A 52 8.42 -4.41 0.05
CA ALA A 52 8.33 -3.88 -1.31
C ALA A 52 7.83 -4.95 -2.29
N GLU A 53 8.35 -6.17 -2.19
CA GLU A 53 7.92 -7.31 -3.00
C GLU A 53 6.46 -7.69 -2.70
N SER A 54 6.07 -7.73 -1.43
CA SER A 54 4.68 -8.02 -1.02
C SER A 54 3.68 -6.97 -1.53
N LEU A 55 4.07 -5.69 -1.55
CA LEU A 55 3.24 -4.60 -2.09
C LEU A 55 3.11 -4.71 -3.62
N GLU A 56 4.15 -5.15 -4.32
CA GLU A 56 4.12 -5.36 -5.77
C GLU A 56 3.26 -6.57 -6.14
N GLU A 57 3.39 -7.70 -5.43
CA GLU A 57 2.52 -8.87 -5.63
C GLU A 57 1.05 -8.55 -5.37
N ALA A 58 0.76 -7.78 -4.32
CA ALA A 58 -0.58 -7.29 -4.05
C ALA A 58 -1.06 -6.38 -5.20
N ALA A 59 -0.23 -5.45 -5.66
CA ALA A 59 -0.57 -4.56 -6.77
C ALA A 59 -0.92 -5.35 -8.04
N LEU A 60 -0.19 -6.43 -8.36
CA LEU A 60 -0.47 -7.29 -9.50
C LEU A 60 -1.82 -8.03 -9.36
N ARG A 61 -2.15 -8.53 -8.16
CA ARG A 61 -3.46 -9.15 -7.89
C ARG A 61 -4.62 -8.15 -8.08
N PHE A 62 -4.42 -6.92 -7.64
CA PHE A 62 -5.43 -5.87 -7.74
C PHE A 62 -5.48 -5.21 -9.12
N GLU A 63 -4.46 -5.33 -9.98
CA GLU A 63 -4.39 -4.63 -11.27
C GLU A 63 -5.61 -4.90 -12.16
N ALA A 64 -6.07 -6.16 -12.21
CA ALA A 64 -7.18 -6.58 -13.06
C ALA A 64 -8.56 -6.17 -12.52
N ARG A 65 -8.72 -6.10 -11.20
CA ARG A 65 -10.03 -5.89 -10.53
C ARG A 65 -10.20 -4.46 -10.02
N HIS A 66 -9.08 -3.84 -9.65
CA HIS A 66 -8.96 -2.63 -8.85
C HIS A 66 -7.70 -1.82 -9.25
N PRO A 67 -7.67 -1.26 -10.48
CA PRO A 67 -6.48 -0.56 -11.00
C PRO A 67 -6.08 0.65 -10.15
N SER A 68 -7.03 1.29 -9.45
CA SER A 68 -6.74 2.39 -8.53
C SER A 68 -5.94 1.94 -7.30
N VAL A 69 -6.28 0.79 -6.72
CA VAL A 69 -5.54 0.21 -5.58
C VAL A 69 -4.18 -0.29 -6.02
N SER A 70 -4.10 -0.94 -7.19
CA SER A 70 -2.83 -1.38 -7.77
C SER A 70 -1.86 -0.21 -7.97
N ALA A 71 -2.30 0.90 -8.57
CA ALA A 71 -1.47 2.07 -8.76
C ALA A 71 -0.98 2.68 -7.44
N ALA A 72 -1.83 2.70 -6.42
CA ALA A 72 -1.50 3.22 -5.11
C ALA A 72 -0.48 2.33 -4.37
N LEU A 73 -0.68 1.00 -4.37
CA LEU A 73 0.26 0.04 -3.81
C LEU A 73 1.64 0.13 -4.49
N ARG A 74 1.65 0.24 -5.81
CA ARG A 74 2.87 0.40 -6.60
C ARG A 74 3.59 1.71 -6.27
N THR A 75 2.85 2.80 -6.07
CA THR A 75 3.40 4.09 -5.62
C THR A 75 4.03 4.00 -4.23
N VAL A 76 3.39 3.27 -3.30
CA VAL A 76 3.94 3.03 -1.95
C VAL A 76 5.20 2.15 -2.03
N GLY A 77 5.17 1.06 -2.79
CA GLY A 77 6.31 0.16 -2.98
C GLY A 77 7.52 0.87 -3.62
N VAL A 78 7.28 1.67 -4.67
CA VAL A 78 8.33 2.48 -5.32
C VAL A 78 8.91 3.52 -4.38
N ASN A 79 8.08 4.21 -3.58
CA ASN A 79 8.59 5.17 -2.60
C ASN A 79 9.41 4.49 -1.50
N LEU A 80 9.00 3.30 -1.04
CA LEU A 80 9.79 2.50 -0.10
C LEU A 80 11.14 2.11 -0.69
N ALA A 81 11.14 1.57 -1.92
CA ALA A 81 12.36 1.14 -2.61
C ALA A 81 13.32 2.31 -2.88
N ASN A 82 12.81 3.49 -3.23
CA ASN A 82 13.63 4.69 -3.46
C ASN A 82 14.19 5.32 -2.18
N LEU A 83 13.63 5.02 -1.00
CA LEU A 83 14.11 5.54 0.29
C LEU A 83 15.15 4.63 0.97
N GLY A 84 15.40 3.43 0.42
CA GLY A 84 16.34 2.43 0.93
C GLY A 84 17.67 2.33 0.17
N ILE A 85 17.97 3.28 -0.73
CA ILE A 85 19.24 3.39 -1.49
C ILE A 85 20.00 4.66 -1.08
#